data_AF-A0A150G132-F1
#
_entry.id   AF-A0A150G132-F1
#
_cell.length_a   1.000
_cell.length_b   1.000
_cell.length_c   1.000
_cell.angle_alpha   90.00
_cell.angle_beta   90.00
_cell.angle_gamma   90.00
#
_symmetry.space_group_name_H-M   'P 1'
#
loop_
_entity.id
_entity.type
_entity.pdbx_description
1 polymer ?
#
loop_
_entity_poly.entity_id
_entity_poly.type
_entity_poly.pdbx_seq_one_letter_code
_entity_poly.pdbx_strand_id
1 'polypeptide(L)'
;MTFAEPSFSSQVWRTVRTLGGAFIVVTCLGTLLDDKGLTKSFLNNPDLKPQINSPTRFTDVKGVDEAKHELEEIVEYLRDPHKFTGLGGKLPKGVLLVGPPGTGKTMLARAIAGEAGVPFFYCSGSEFEEVFVGVGARRVRDLFAAAKKHSPCIIFIDEIDAIGGNRNPKDQQYMRMTLNQLLVELDGFKATEGIIVVAATNFAEVLDKALVRPGRFDRHIVVPNPDVEGRKQILETHMAKIPKSADLDLGVLARATPGFSGADLANLVNVAALHAAKCGLSEVGMRNMEYARDRIMMGAERKSAALSERSRRLTAYHEGGHALVALLTDGADPVHKATIVPRGMALGMVSQLPEEDATSMSRRQMMARLDVCMGGRVAEELIFGADDVTTGASSDLRMATELARAMVTKYGMSERLGQVALDYDDAHSMSSETRAAVEEEVRKLVQGAYERAKAVLSSHERDLHKLAAELLEKETLSGDQIKGMLGLGAAAAVAAAKAVGKGRDGAAGAA
;
A
#
# COMPACT_ATOMS: atom_id res chain seq x y z
N MET A 1 67.00 -15.02 55.91
CA MET A 1 66.69 -16.16 55.02
C MET A 1 66.93 -15.68 53.59
N THR A 2 68.04 -16.14 53.00
CA THR A 2 68.42 -15.85 51.62
C THR A 2 67.52 -16.64 50.67
N PHE A 3 66.74 -15.96 49.83
CA PHE A 3 66.02 -16.59 48.73
C PHE A 3 67.00 -16.82 47.58
N ALA A 4 67.30 -18.08 47.27
CA ALA A 4 68.10 -18.44 46.12
C ALA A 4 67.33 -18.16 44.82
N GLU A 5 67.95 -17.46 43.87
CA GLU A 5 67.37 -17.26 42.54
C GLU A 5 67.25 -18.60 41.79
N PRO A 6 66.12 -18.85 41.10
CA PRO A 6 65.94 -20.09 40.36
C PRO A 6 66.84 -20.11 39.12
N SER A 7 67.63 -21.18 38.97
CA SER A 7 68.49 -21.44 37.81
C SER A 7 67.73 -21.30 36.49
N PHE A 8 68.37 -20.71 35.47
CA PHE A 8 67.83 -20.49 34.12
C PHE A 8 67.16 -21.74 33.52
N SER A 9 67.75 -22.93 33.74
CA SER A 9 67.19 -24.20 33.27
C SER A 9 65.82 -24.52 33.89
N SER A 10 65.59 -24.11 35.15
CA SER A 10 64.31 -24.30 35.83
C SER A 10 63.21 -23.38 35.28
N GLN A 11 63.57 -22.16 34.86
CA GLN A 11 62.62 -21.24 34.22
C GLN A 11 62.25 -21.72 32.82
N VAL A 12 63.22 -22.16 32.03
CA VAL A 12 62.97 -22.73 30.68
C VAL A 12 62.07 -23.96 30.76
N TRP A 13 62.36 -24.89 31.68
CA TRP A 13 61.54 -26.09 31.86
C TRP A 13 60.11 -25.76 32.29
N ARG A 14 59.94 -24.73 33.14
CA ARG A 14 58.63 -24.28 33.58
C ARG A 14 57.82 -23.64 32.45
N THR A 15 58.47 -22.87 31.57
CA THR A 15 57.85 -22.25 30.39
C THR A 15 57.47 -23.29 29.33
N VAL A 16 58.33 -24.27 29.08
CA VAL A 16 58.01 -25.38 28.16
C VAL A 16 56.86 -26.21 28.70
N ARG A 17 56.80 -26.45 30.03
CA ARG A 17 55.70 -27.19 30.64
C ARG A 17 54.39 -26.42 30.63
N THR A 18 54.41 -25.10 30.80
CA THR A 18 53.19 -24.28 30.69
C THR A 18 52.71 -24.18 29.25
N LEU A 19 53.61 -24.02 28.27
CA LEU A 19 53.24 -24.00 26.85
C LEU A 19 52.74 -25.36 26.36
N GLY A 20 53.40 -26.45 26.74
CA GLY A 20 52.96 -27.82 26.43
C GLY A 20 51.63 -28.16 27.10
N GLY A 21 51.45 -27.76 28.36
CA GLY A 21 50.17 -27.92 29.07
C GLY A 21 49.04 -27.10 28.43
N ALA A 22 49.30 -25.85 28.04
CA ALA A 22 48.33 -25.02 27.34
C ALA A 22 47.96 -25.61 25.96
N PHE A 23 48.95 -26.15 25.23
CA PHE A 23 48.70 -26.82 23.96
C PHE A 23 47.80 -28.04 24.14
N ILE A 24 48.08 -28.92 25.10
CA ILE A 24 47.27 -30.10 25.39
C ILE A 24 45.84 -29.70 25.81
N VAL A 25 45.68 -28.65 26.61
CA VAL A 25 44.36 -28.14 27.02
C VAL A 25 43.58 -27.61 25.81
N VAL A 26 44.21 -26.85 24.92
CA VAL A 26 43.56 -26.35 23.70
C VAL A 26 43.20 -27.49 22.76
N THR A 27 44.09 -28.47 22.58
CA THR A 27 43.81 -29.64 21.72
C THR A 27 42.71 -30.51 22.31
N CYS A 28 42.72 -30.79 23.63
CA CYS A 28 41.64 -31.52 24.30
C CYS A 28 40.31 -30.77 24.27
N LEU A 29 40.33 -29.43 24.42
CA LEU A 29 39.12 -28.62 24.31
C LEU A 29 38.59 -28.64 22.87
N GLY A 30 39.48 -28.59 21.87
CA GLY A 30 39.13 -28.76 20.45
C GLY A 30 38.49 -30.11 20.16
N THR A 31 39.09 -31.22 20.61
CA THR A 31 38.55 -32.56 20.39
C THR A 31 37.25 -32.80 21.16
N LEU A 32 37.11 -32.24 22.37
CA LEU A 32 35.85 -32.31 23.14
C LEU A 32 34.72 -31.47 22.52
N LEU A 33 35.04 -30.36 21.84
CA LEU A 33 34.06 -29.58 21.08
C LEU A 33 33.62 -30.31 19.81
N ASP A 34 34.51 -31.09 19.19
CA ASP A 34 34.19 -31.95 18.04
C ASP A 34 33.37 -33.18 18.43
N ASP A 35 33.70 -33.89 19.52
CA ASP A 35 32.97 -35.07 19.99
C ASP A 35 31.54 -34.75 20.47
N LYS A 36 31.31 -33.52 20.97
CA LYS A 36 29.96 -33.04 21.32
C LYS A 36 29.15 -32.53 20.13
N GLY A 37 29.68 -32.58 18.91
CA GLY A 37 28.99 -32.13 17.71
C GLY A 37 28.67 -30.63 17.69
N LEU A 38 29.28 -29.83 18.56
CA LEU A 38 29.05 -28.39 18.65
C LEU A 38 29.55 -27.67 17.39
N THR A 39 30.66 -28.14 16.79
CA THR A 39 31.17 -27.63 15.52
C THR A 39 30.21 -27.92 14.35
N LYS A 40 29.53 -29.08 14.34
CA LYS A 40 28.44 -29.36 13.39
C LYS A 40 27.18 -28.53 13.65
N SER A 41 26.87 -28.20 14.91
CA SER A 41 25.73 -27.35 15.26
C SER A 41 25.95 -25.86 14.92
N PHE A 42 27.20 -25.40 14.86
CA PHE A 42 27.55 -24.06 14.33
C PHE A 42 27.60 -24.03 12.79
N LEU A 43 27.72 -25.18 12.13
CA LEU A 43 27.82 -25.30 10.66
C LEU A 43 26.50 -25.65 9.98
N ASN A 44 25.56 -26.29 10.67
CA ASN A 44 24.23 -26.61 10.15
C ASN A 44 23.23 -25.55 10.60
N ASN A 45 22.75 -24.76 9.63
CA ASN A 45 21.64 -23.83 9.83
C ASN A 45 20.36 -24.64 10.10
N PRO A 46 19.74 -24.60 11.29
CA PRO A 46 18.51 -25.34 11.61
C PRO A 46 17.29 -24.85 10.81
N ASP A 47 17.41 -23.69 10.16
CA ASP A 47 16.28 -22.85 9.73
C ASP A 47 15.88 -23.03 8.26
N LEU A 48 16.69 -23.68 7.43
CA LEU A 48 16.37 -23.93 6.02
C LEU A 48 15.63 -25.27 5.85
N LYS A 49 14.44 -25.37 6.44
CA LYS A 49 13.53 -26.50 6.21
C LYS A 49 12.47 -26.12 5.18
N PRO A 50 12.28 -26.92 4.12
CA PRO A 50 11.19 -26.67 3.17
C PRO A 50 9.85 -26.76 3.90
N GLN A 51 8.95 -25.82 3.60
CA GLN A 51 7.55 -25.97 3.95
C GLN A 51 6.94 -26.92 2.93
N ILE A 52 6.82 -28.18 3.33
CA ILE A 52 6.22 -29.25 2.53
C ILE A 52 4.71 -29.18 2.81
N ASN A 53 3.93 -28.70 1.84
CA ASN A 53 2.49 -28.41 1.87
C ASN A 53 2.12 -27.04 2.44
N SER A 54 2.05 -26.03 1.55
CA SER A 54 1.29 -24.82 1.85
C SER A 54 -0.21 -25.14 1.81
N PRO A 55 -1.00 -24.79 2.84
CA PRO A 55 -2.46 -24.96 2.80
C PRO A 55 -3.14 -23.95 1.86
N THR A 56 -2.42 -22.91 1.43
CA THR A 56 -2.97 -21.80 0.65
C THR A 56 -3.02 -22.17 -0.83
N ARG A 57 -4.15 -21.87 -1.47
CA ARG A 57 -4.40 -22.10 -2.91
C ARG A 57 -4.79 -20.80 -3.61
N PHE A 58 -4.83 -20.79 -4.95
CA PHE A 58 -5.29 -19.62 -5.70
C PHE A 58 -6.73 -19.21 -5.38
N THR A 59 -7.56 -20.14 -4.90
CA THR A 59 -8.92 -19.83 -4.44
C THR A 59 -8.95 -18.89 -3.24
N ASP A 60 -7.89 -18.88 -2.43
CA ASP A 60 -7.78 -18.04 -1.22
C ASP A 60 -7.29 -16.62 -1.54
N VAL A 61 -6.71 -16.42 -2.73
CA VAL A 61 -6.17 -15.13 -3.18
C VAL A 61 -7.21 -14.45 -4.08
N LYS A 62 -7.75 -13.32 -3.63
CA LYS A 62 -8.82 -12.56 -4.29
C LYS A 62 -8.32 -11.20 -4.81
N GLY A 63 -8.95 -10.69 -5.86
CA GLY A 63 -8.71 -9.34 -6.39
C GLY A 63 -7.41 -9.13 -7.19
N VAL A 64 -6.77 -10.21 -7.65
CA VAL A 64 -5.54 -10.19 -8.46
C VAL A 64 -5.62 -11.25 -9.56
N ASP A 65 -6.66 -11.20 -10.37
CA ASP A 65 -7.00 -12.26 -11.33
C ASP A 65 -5.99 -12.35 -12.50
N GLU A 66 -5.51 -11.20 -12.98
CA GLU A 66 -4.50 -11.12 -14.03
C GLU A 66 -3.18 -11.74 -13.57
N ALA A 67 -2.72 -11.38 -12.37
CA ALA A 67 -1.51 -11.93 -11.78
C ALA A 67 -1.64 -13.45 -11.55
N LYS A 68 -2.81 -13.94 -11.13
CA LYS A 68 -3.06 -15.38 -11.01
C LYS A 68 -2.98 -16.08 -12.35
N HIS A 69 -3.58 -15.53 -13.40
CA HIS A 69 -3.55 -16.15 -14.73
C HIS A 69 -2.13 -16.29 -15.29
N GLU A 70 -1.28 -15.26 -15.13
CA GLU A 70 0.14 -15.38 -15.53
C GLU A 70 0.90 -16.44 -14.72
N LEU A 71 0.53 -16.63 -13.45
CA LEU A 71 1.15 -17.62 -12.57
C LEU A 71 0.61 -19.05 -12.78
N GLU A 72 -0.57 -19.22 -13.38
CA GLU A 72 -1.12 -20.54 -13.75
C GLU A 72 -0.20 -21.27 -14.71
N GLU A 73 0.45 -20.56 -15.65
CA GLU A 73 1.45 -21.13 -16.56
C GLU A 73 2.62 -21.77 -15.78
N ILE A 74 3.06 -21.11 -14.71
CA ILE A 74 4.15 -21.58 -13.85
C ILE A 74 3.73 -22.83 -13.06
N VAL A 75 2.49 -22.85 -12.57
CA VAL A 75 1.93 -23.99 -11.86
C VAL A 75 1.80 -25.20 -12.79
N GLU A 76 1.26 -25.00 -14.00
CA GLU A 76 1.12 -26.07 -14.99
C GLU A 76 2.48 -26.64 -15.36
N TYR A 77 3.47 -25.77 -15.51
CA TYR A 77 4.85 -26.19 -15.75
C TYR A 77 5.43 -27.06 -14.63
N LEU A 78 5.26 -26.65 -13.36
CA LEU A 78 5.76 -27.41 -12.22
C LEU A 78 5.06 -28.77 -12.07
N ARG A 79 3.80 -28.88 -12.52
CA ARG A 79 3.05 -30.15 -12.54
C ARG A 79 3.46 -31.07 -13.69
N ASP A 80 3.66 -30.53 -14.90
CA ASP A 80 4.09 -31.30 -16.07
C ASP A 80 5.20 -30.57 -16.87
N PRO A 81 6.47 -30.74 -16.47
CA PRO A 81 7.61 -30.16 -17.18
C PRO A 81 7.79 -30.67 -18.62
N HIS A 82 7.29 -31.86 -18.94
CA HIS A 82 7.50 -32.50 -20.25
C HIS A 82 6.67 -31.82 -21.35
N LYS A 83 5.45 -31.39 -21.01
CA LYS A 83 4.55 -30.64 -21.90
C LYS A 83 5.23 -29.42 -22.53
N PHE A 84 6.04 -28.69 -21.76
CA PHE A 84 6.67 -27.45 -22.20
C PHE A 84 8.08 -27.66 -22.80
N THR A 85 8.81 -28.67 -22.36
CA THR A 85 10.16 -28.98 -22.85
C THR A 85 10.16 -29.70 -24.20
N GLY A 86 9.09 -30.43 -24.54
CA GLY A 86 8.99 -31.19 -25.79
C GLY A 86 9.07 -30.36 -27.08
N LEU A 87 8.69 -29.07 -27.02
CA LEU A 87 8.76 -28.13 -28.14
C LEU A 87 9.99 -27.20 -28.07
N GLY A 88 10.92 -27.45 -27.14
CA GLY A 88 12.10 -26.60 -26.94
C GLY A 88 11.85 -25.33 -26.12
N GLY A 89 10.70 -25.22 -25.45
CA GLY A 89 10.41 -24.15 -24.51
C GLY A 89 11.41 -24.15 -23.35
N LYS A 90 11.87 -22.94 -22.97
CA LYS A 90 12.75 -22.73 -21.81
C LYS A 90 11.94 -22.14 -20.67
N LEU A 91 12.19 -22.63 -19.47
CA LEU A 91 11.53 -22.11 -18.27
C LEU A 91 12.01 -20.68 -17.96
N PRO A 92 11.12 -19.84 -17.41
CA PRO A 92 11.56 -18.69 -16.64
C PRO A 92 12.32 -19.21 -15.41
N LYS A 93 13.54 -18.74 -15.24
CA LYS A 93 14.35 -19.08 -14.07
C LYS A 93 13.90 -18.33 -12.83
N GLY A 94 13.36 -17.12 -13.03
CA GLY A 94 13.00 -16.21 -11.97
C GLY A 94 11.78 -15.38 -12.33
N VAL A 95 10.87 -15.24 -11.36
CA VAL A 95 9.68 -14.41 -11.46
C VAL A 95 9.75 -13.33 -10.39
N LEU A 96 9.54 -12.09 -10.79
CA LEU A 96 9.51 -10.94 -9.90
C LEU A 96 8.07 -10.45 -9.74
N LEU A 97 7.53 -10.56 -8.52
CA LEU A 97 6.25 -9.99 -8.11
C LEU A 97 6.48 -8.54 -7.66
N VAL A 98 5.90 -7.60 -8.40
CA VAL A 98 6.08 -6.16 -8.16
C VAL A 98 4.75 -5.56 -7.75
N GLY A 99 4.71 -4.81 -6.65
CA GLY A 99 3.51 -4.05 -6.33
C GLY A 99 3.53 -3.46 -4.91
N PRO A 100 2.52 -2.66 -4.55
CA PRO A 100 2.43 -2.04 -3.23
C PRO A 100 2.50 -3.05 -2.07
N PRO A 101 2.89 -2.60 -0.86
CA PRO A 101 2.84 -3.46 0.32
C PRO A 101 1.41 -3.92 0.60
N GLY A 102 1.24 -5.13 1.14
CA GLY A 102 -0.07 -5.63 1.55
C GLY A 102 -1.00 -6.13 0.44
N THR A 103 -0.54 -6.20 -0.82
CA THR A 103 -1.33 -6.75 -1.96
C THR A 103 -1.34 -8.28 -2.04
N GLY A 104 -0.69 -8.97 -1.11
CA GLY A 104 -0.72 -10.43 -1.04
C GLY A 104 0.36 -11.15 -1.87
N LYS A 105 1.46 -10.47 -2.25
CA LYS A 105 2.60 -11.08 -2.98
C LYS A 105 3.11 -12.38 -2.34
N THR A 106 3.36 -12.37 -1.03
CA THR A 106 3.81 -13.55 -0.27
C THR A 106 2.74 -14.65 -0.23
N MET A 107 1.46 -14.27 -0.15
CA MET A 107 0.34 -15.22 -0.16
C MET A 107 0.19 -15.87 -1.55
N LEU A 108 0.37 -15.09 -2.61
CA LEU A 108 0.34 -15.54 -3.99
C LEU A 108 1.48 -16.52 -4.28
N ALA A 109 2.71 -16.23 -3.82
CA ALA A 109 3.83 -17.15 -3.95
C ALA A 109 3.59 -18.50 -3.23
N ARG A 110 2.99 -18.45 -2.03
CA ARG A 110 2.57 -19.66 -1.30
C ARG A 110 1.49 -20.43 -2.06
N ALA A 111 0.54 -19.73 -2.69
CA ALA A 111 -0.51 -20.32 -3.49
C ALA A 111 0.03 -21.04 -4.73
N ILE A 112 1.06 -20.51 -5.40
CA ILE A 112 1.73 -21.21 -6.52
C ILE A 112 2.27 -22.57 -6.05
N ALA A 113 2.96 -22.61 -4.90
CA ALA A 113 3.51 -23.84 -4.37
C ALA A 113 2.43 -24.84 -3.93
N GLY A 114 1.37 -24.34 -3.27
CA GLY A 114 0.23 -25.15 -2.84
C GLY A 114 -0.55 -25.74 -4.03
N GLU A 115 -0.69 -24.98 -5.11
CA GLU A 115 -1.35 -25.44 -6.33
C GLU A 115 -0.45 -26.42 -7.11
N ALA A 116 0.84 -26.13 -7.24
CA ALA A 116 1.79 -27.05 -7.90
C ALA A 116 2.08 -28.32 -7.08
N GLY A 117 1.85 -28.31 -5.76
CA GLY A 117 2.14 -29.43 -4.86
C GLY A 117 3.63 -29.65 -4.63
N VAL A 118 4.45 -28.59 -4.73
CA VAL A 118 5.91 -28.64 -4.62
C VAL A 118 6.40 -28.02 -3.29
N PRO A 119 7.59 -28.41 -2.78
CA PRO A 119 8.19 -27.77 -1.61
C PRO A 119 8.40 -26.27 -1.80
N PHE A 120 8.12 -25.51 -0.73
CA PHE A 120 8.28 -24.05 -0.70
C PHE A 120 9.38 -23.64 0.29
N PHE A 121 10.43 -22.98 -0.21
CA PHE A 121 11.45 -22.35 0.60
C PHE A 121 11.12 -20.86 0.72
N TYR A 122 11.01 -20.36 1.94
CA TYR A 122 10.77 -18.95 2.24
C TYR A 122 12.03 -18.35 2.86
N CYS A 123 12.50 -17.23 2.32
CA CYS A 123 13.56 -16.41 2.90
C CYS A 123 13.18 -14.94 2.77
N SER A 124 13.48 -14.15 3.81
CA SER A 124 13.42 -12.69 3.70
C SER A 124 14.73 -12.13 3.13
N GLY A 125 14.68 -11.13 2.25
CA GLY A 125 15.85 -10.46 1.70
C GLY A 125 16.75 -9.87 2.80
N SER A 126 16.13 -9.36 3.87
CA SER A 126 16.80 -8.85 5.06
C SER A 126 17.58 -9.92 5.84
N GLU A 127 17.28 -11.22 5.71
CA GLU A 127 18.08 -12.30 6.33
C GLU A 127 19.46 -12.45 5.69
N PHE A 128 19.68 -11.87 4.50
CA PHE A 128 20.98 -11.87 3.84
C PHE A 128 21.79 -10.60 4.13
N GLU A 129 21.18 -9.61 4.77
CA GLU A 129 21.82 -8.38 5.23
C GLU A 129 22.44 -8.61 6.61
N GLU A 130 23.72 -8.96 6.63
CA GLU A 130 24.46 -9.30 7.85
C GLU A 130 25.71 -8.43 7.99
N VAL A 131 26.04 -8.06 9.23
CA VAL A 131 27.21 -7.22 9.56
C VAL A 131 28.53 -7.96 9.25
N PHE A 132 28.50 -9.29 9.26
CA PHE A 132 29.66 -10.12 9.00
C PHE A 132 29.86 -10.40 7.51
N VAL A 133 31.00 -9.96 6.99
CA VAL A 133 31.40 -10.16 5.59
C VAL A 133 31.39 -11.65 5.24
N GLY A 134 30.63 -12.02 4.21
CA GLY A 134 30.62 -13.40 3.67
C GLY A 134 29.51 -14.29 4.19
N VAL A 135 28.83 -13.89 5.28
CA VAL A 135 27.71 -14.68 5.83
C VAL A 135 26.53 -14.70 4.86
N GLY A 136 26.12 -13.54 4.32
CA GLY A 136 25.04 -13.46 3.32
C GLY A 136 25.31 -14.33 2.09
N ALA A 137 26.49 -14.20 1.48
CA ALA A 137 26.89 -15.03 0.33
C ALA A 137 26.94 -16.54 0.64
N ARG A 138 27.29 -16.94 1.88
CA ARG A 138 27.20 -18.35 2.29
C ARG A 138 25.75 -18.81 2.40
N ARG A 139 24.87 -18.03 3.03
CA ARG A 139 23.43 -18.36 3.15
C ARG A 139 22.77 -18.54 1.80
N VAL A 140 23.08 -17.69 0.82
CA VAL A 140 22.60 -17.83 -0.56
C VAL A 140 23.02 -19.18 -1.15
N ARG A 141 24.30 -19.56 -1.02
CA ARG A 141 24.77 -20.88 -1.50
C ARG A 141 24.06 -22.04 -0.80
N ASP A 142 23.91 -21.95 0.51
CA ASP A 142 23.27 -23.00 1.32
C ASP A 142 21.78 -23.15 0.94
N LEU A 143 21.08 -22.05 0.69
CA LEU A 143 19.69 -22.04 0.19
C LEU A 143 19.57 -22.77 -1.16
N PHE A 144 20.37 -22.38 -2.15
CA PHE A 144 20.32 -23.01 -3.48
C PHE A 144 20.77 -24.48 -3.43
N ALA A 145 21.73 -24.84 -2.58
CA ALA A 145 22.13 -26.22 -2.36
C ALA A 145 21.01 -27.06 -1.71
N ALA A 146 20.24 -26.48 -0.79
CA ALA A 146 19.09 -27.14 -0.18
C ALA A 146 17.93 -27.32 -1.18
N ALA A 147 17.66 -26.30 -2.01
CA ALA A 147 16.64 -26.35 -3.05
C ALA A 147 16.95 -27.42 -4.11
N LYS A 148 18.20 -27.52 -4.56
CA LYS A 148 18.66 -28.57 -5.51
C LYS A 148 18.39 -29.99 -5.00
N LYS A 149 18.44 -30.22 -3.68
CA LYS A 149 18.14 -31.54 -3.07
C LYS A 149 16.64 -31.87 -3.03
N HIS A 150 15.77 -30.87 -3.14
CA HIS A 150 14.32 -31.00 -3.03
C HIS A 150 13.59 -30.61 -4.32
N SER A 151 14.28 -30.65 -5.47
CA SER A 151 13.69 -30.36 -6.78
C SER A 151 12.63 -31.42 -7.16
N PRO A 152 11.52 -31.03 -7.80
CA PRO A 152 11.13 -29.65 -8.18
C PRO A 152 10.65 -28.84 -6.97
N CYS A 153 11.03 -27.56 -6.88
CA CYS A 153 10.64 -26.70 -5.75
C CYS A 153 10.60 -25.21 -6.12
N ILE A 154 10.00 -24.41 -5.22
CA ILE A 154 9.97 -22.94 -5.32
C ILE A 154 10.83 -22.33 -4.23
N ILE A 155 11.70 -21.39 -4.61
CA ILE A 155 12.41 -20.51 -3.69
C ILE A 155 11.73 -19.15 -3.72
N PHE A 156 11.20 -18.70 -2.60
CA PHE A 156 10.62 -17.37 -2.45
C PHE A 156 11.53 -16.44 -1.64
N ILE A 157 11.89 -15.30 -2.23
CA ILE A 157 12.67 -14.23 -1.59
C ILE A 157 11.77 -13.00 -1.45
N ASP A 158 11.31 -12.72 -0.23
CA ASP A 158 10.58 -11.47 0.05
C ASP A 158 11.55 -10.30 0.18
N GLU A 159 11.11 -9.06 -0.02
CA GLU A 159 11.94 -7.85 0.14
C GLU A 159 13.31 -7.95 -0.55
N ILE A 160 13.34 -8.40 -1.81
CA ILE A 160 14.59 -8.60 -2.55
C ILE A 160 15.39 -7.30 -2.70
N ASP A 161 14.74 -6.14 -2.59
CA ASP A 161 15.35 -4.83 -2.58
C ASP A 161 16.37 -4.62 -1.45
N ALA A 162 16.27 -5.36 -0.34
CA ALA A 162 17.26 -5.33 0.73
C ALA A 162 18.68 -5.75 0.27
N ILE A 163 18.77 -6.69 -0.68
CA ILE A 163 20.05 -7.14 -1.26
C ILE A 163 20.22 -6.79 -2.74
N GLY A 164 19.14 -6.38 -3.39
CA GLY A 164 19.06 -6.17 -4.83
C GLY A 164 19.16 -4.72 -5.27
N GLY A 165 19.41 -3.77 -4.36
CA GLY A 165 19.48 -2.35 -4.67
C GLY A 165 20.55 -1.96 -5.72
N ASN A 166 20.29 -0.87 -6.43
CA ASN A 166 21.18 -0.31 -7.44
C ASN A 166 22.57 0.01 -6.87
N ARG A 167 23.61 -0.36 -7.63
CA ARG A 167 25.01 -0.19 -7.25
C ARG A 167 25.41 1.29 -7.24
N ASN A 168 25.43 1.91 -6.08
CA ASN A 168 26.11 3.18 -5.87
C ASN A 168 27.58 2.95 -5.51
N PRO A 169 28.53 3.75 -6.02
CA PRO A 169 29.95 3.64 -5.70
C PRO A 169 30.26 3.63 -4.19
N LYS A 170 29.39 4.25 -3.39
CA LYS A 170 29.45 4.36 -1.92
C LYS A 170 28.87 3.16 -1.16
N ASP A 171 28.25 2.20 -1.84
CA ASP A 171 27.63 1.04 -1.17
C ASP A 171 28.67 0.15 -0.50
N GLN A 172 28.25 -0.42 0.62
CA GLN A 172 29.03 -1.33 1.45
C GLN A 172 29.48 -2.55 0.62
N GLN A 173 30.78 -2.85 0.67
CA GLN A 173 31.40 -3.93 -0.11
C GLN A 173 30.79 -5.32 0.18
N TYR A 174 30.25 -5.54 1.38
CA TYR A 174 29.62 -6.81 1.75
C TYR A 174 28.25 -7.03 1.07
N MET A 175 27.42 -5.99 0.90
CA MET A 175 26.12 -6.12 0.22
C MET A 175 26.31 -6.57 -1.23
N ARG A 176 27.30 -5.99 -1.92
CA ARG A 176 27.66 -6.35 -3.29
C ARG A 176 28.09 -7.81 -3.43
N MET A 177 28.75 -8.36 -2.42
CA MET A 177 29.21 -9.74 -2.46
C MET A 177 28.04 -10.72 -2.39
N THR A 178 27.06 -10.45 -1.51
CA THR A 178 25.83 -11.24 -1.42
C THR A 178 25.02 -11.17 -2.72
N LEU A 179 24.83 -9.98 -3.29
CA LEU A 179 24.15 -9.79 -4.56
C LEU A 179 24.83 -10.56 -5.69
N ASN A 180 26.15 -10.42 -5.85
CA ASN A 180 26.89 -11.13 -6.89
C ASN A 180 26.79 -12.65 -6.72
N GLN A 181 26.78 -13.15 -5.48
CA GLN A 181 26.58 -14.58 -5.24
C GLN A 181 25.17 -15.04 -5.68
N LEU A 182 24.13 -14.25 -5.41
CA LEU A 182 22.78 -14.53 -5.91
C LEU A 182 22.76 -14.57 -7.45
N LEU A 183 23.42 -13.63 -8.12
CA LEU A 183 23.53 -13.63 -9.58
C LEU A 183 24.23 -14.89 -10.12
N VAL A 184 25.30 -15.33 -9.46
CA VAL A 184 26.02 -16.55 -9.82
C VAL A 184 25.13 -17.78 -9.66
N GLU A 185 24.35 -17.87 -8.58
CA GLU A 185 23.41 -18.99 -8.40
C GLU A 185 22.28 -18.98 -9.44
N LEU A 186 21.69 -17.80 -9.74
CA LEU A 186 20.64 -17.66 -10.76
C LEU A 186 21.12 -18.07 -12.16
N ASP A 187 22.36 -17.70 -12.51
CA ASP A 187 22.96 -18.10 -13.78
C ASP A 187 23.37 -19.59 -13.78
N GLY A 188 23.74 -20.12 -12.61
CA GLY A 188 24.40 -21.41 -12.42
C GLY A 188 23.51 -22.66 -12.57
N PHE A 189 22.19 -22.57 -12.34
CA PHE A 189 21.31 -23.74 -12.53
C PHE A 189 20.73 -23.82 -13.95
N LYS A 190 20.56 -25.04 -14.45
CA LYS A 190 19.86 -25.27 -15.73
C LYS A 190 18.35 -25.20 -15.51
N ALA A 191 17.63 -24.62 -16.47
CA ALA A 191 16.17 -24.57 -16.45
C ALA A 191 15.53 -25.97 -16.30
N THR A 192 16.21 -27.03 -16.73
CA THR A 192 15.79 -28.43 -16.57
C THR A 192 15.82 -28.96 -15.13
N GLU A 193 16.41 -28.23 -14.18
CA GLU A 193 16.48 -28.63 -12.77
C GLU A 193 15.17 -28.42 -12.01
N GLY A 194 14.11 -27.86 -12.62
CA GLY A 194 12.78 -27.75 -12.00
C GLY A 194 12.71 -26.83 -10.78
N ILE A 195 13.65 -25.89 -10.66
CA ILE A 195 13.70 -24.89 -9.59
C ILE A 195 13.24 -23.56 -10.15
N ILE A 196 12.29 -22.91 -9.48
CA ILE A 196 11.79 -21.59 -9.84
C ILE A 196 12.03 -20.64 -8.68
N VAL A 197 12.67 -19.51 -8.96
CA VAL A 197 12.91 -18.47 -7.96
C VAL A 197 11.84 -17.39 -8.11
N VAL A 198 11.03 -17.18 -7.09
CA VAL A 198 10.05 -16.10 -7.03
C VAL A 198 10.56 -15.03 -6.07
N ALA A 199 10.64 -13.79 -6.49
CA ALA A 199 11.02 -12.67 -5.63
C ALA A 199 9.89 -11.65 -5.53
N ALA A 200 9.77 -10.97 -4.39
CA ALA A 200 8.81 -9.88 -4.22
C ALA A 200 9.54 -8.57 -3.91
N THR A 201 9.06 -7.47 -4.51
CA THR A 201 9.53 -6.11 -4.22
C THR A 201 8.36 -5.12 -4.25
N ASN A 202 8.49 -4.04 -3.49
CA ASN A 202 7.62 -2.88 -3.60
C ASN A 202 8.11 -1.87 -4.66
N PHE A 203 9.41 -1.89 -4.96
CA PHE A 203 10.09 -0.91 -5.80
C PHE A 203 10.98 -1.63 -6.82
N ALA A 204 10.47 -1.86 -8.02
CA ALA A 204 11.24 -2.56 -9.06
C ALA A 204 12.35 -1.67 -9.65
N GLU A 205 12.15 -0.35 -9.65
CA GLU A 205 13.06 0.65 -10.16
C GLU A 205 14.35 0.81 -9.34
N VAL A 206 14.30 0.44 -8.06
CA VAL A 206 15.47 0.47 -7.16
C VAL A 206 16.38 -0.73 -7.40
N LEU A 207 15.90 -1.79 -8.04
CA LEU A 207 16.66 -3.01 -8.25
C LEU A 207 17.77 -2.84 -9.28
N ASP A 208 18.88 -3.54 -9.05
CA ASP A 208 20.00 -3.66 -9.98
C ASP A 208 19.52 -4.24 -11.32
N LYS A 209 19.81 -3.55 -12.42
CA LYS A 209 19.54 -3.99 -13.79
C LYS A 209 20.10 -5.39 -14.10
N ALA A 210 21.12 -5.82 -13.37
CA ALA A 210 21.65 -7.16 -13.45
C ALA A 210 20.63 -8.23 -13.01
N LEU A 211 19.81 -7.99 -11.98
CA LEU A 211 18.84 -8.96 -11.47
C LEU A 211 17.68 -9.20 -12.45
N VAL A 212 17.20 -8.12 -13.07
CA VAL A 212 16.04 -8.11 -13.99
C VAL A 212 16.41 -8.46 -15.45
N ARG A 213 17.62 -8.95 -15.69
CA ARG A 213 18.09 -9.31 -17.03
C ARG A 213 17.51 -10.67 -17.47
N PRO A 214 17.20 -10.88 -18.76
CA PRO A 214 16.78 -12.18 -19.26
C PRO A 214 17.71 -13.32 -18.84
N GLY A 215 17.13 -14.41 -18.32
CA GLY A 215 17.85 -15.54 -17.73
C GLY A 215 17.99 -15.49 -16.20
N ARG A 216 17.48 -14.44 -15.54
CA ARG A 216 17.40 -14.30 -14.08
C ARG A 216 15.94 -14.06 -13.69
N PHE A 217 15.57 -12.86 -13.24
CA PHE A 217 14.18 -12.45 -13.12
C PHE A 217 13.70 -11.90 -14.46
N ASP A 218 13.27 -12.81 -15.35
CA ASP A 218 12.86 -12.47 -16.71
C ASP A 218 11.35 -12.22 -16.84
N ARG A 219 10.54 -12.79 -15.94
CA ARG A 219 9.11 -12.49 -15.81
C ARG A 219 8.88 -11.47 -14.70
N HIS A 220 8.27 -10.34 -15.05
CA HIS A 220 7.80 -9.34 -14.10
C HIS A 220 6.28 -9.35 -14.07
N ILE A 221 5.71 -9.72 -12.93
CA ILE A 221 4.26 -9.79 -12.74
C ILE A 221 3.88 -8.68 -11.77
N VAL A 222 3.02 -7.77 -12.23
CA VAL A 222 2.53 -6.66 -11.42
C VAL A 222 1.35 -7.14 -10.58
N VAL A 223 1.43 -6.91 -9.27
CA VAL A 223 0.39 -7.22 -8.29
C VAL A 223 -0.16 -5.89 -7.76
N PRO A 224 -1.14 -5.28 -8.46
CA PRO A 224 -1.66 -3.96 -8.10
C PRO A 224 -2.52 -4.01 -6.84
N ASN A 225 -2.95 -2.84 -6.37
CA ASN A 225 -4.05 -2.78 -5.41
C ASN A 225 -5.35 -3.29 -6.07
N PRO A 226 -6.22 -3.97 -5.29
CA PRO A 226 -7.46 -4.51 -5.80
C PRO A 226 -8.44 -3.42 -6.27
N ASP A 227 -9.19 -3.72 -7.33
CA ASP A 227 -10.32 -2.94 -7.83
C ASP A 227 -11.56 -3.08 -6.93
N VAL A 228 -12.68 -2.38 -7.23
CA VAL A 228 -13.90 -2.45 -6.41
C VAL A 228 -14.36 -3.89 -6.17
N GLU A 229 -14.41 -4.72 -7.21
CA GLU A 229 -14.91 -6.09 -7.09
C GLU A 229 -13.91 -6.96 -6.32
N GLY A 230 -12.61 -6.81 -6.58
CA GLY A 230 -11.55 -7.45 -5.80
C GLY A 230 -11.60 -7.08 -4.32
N ARG A 231 -11.79 -5.79 -3.99
CA ARG A 231 -11.96 -5.32 -2.60
C ARG A 231 -13.18 -5.97 -1.95
N LYS A 232 -14.31 -6.07 -2.67
CA LYS A 232 -15.51 -6.74 -2.19
C LYS A 232 -15.26 -8.23 -1.92
N GLN A 233 -14.61 -8.95 -2.84
CA GLN A 233 -14.28 -10.37 -2.64
C GLN A 233 -13.34 -10.61 -1.45
N ILE A 234 -12.35 -9.73 -1.26
CA ILE A 234 -11.44 -9.76 -0.12
C ILE A 234 -12.23 -9.54 1.18
N LEU A 235 -13.08 -8.51 1.22
CA LEU A 235 -13.96 -8.23 2.37
C LEU A 235 -14.88 -9.42 2.67
N GLU A 236 -15.50 -10.03 1.64
CA GLU A 236 -16.34 -11.22 1.80
C GLU A 236 -15.59 -12.39 2.42
N THR A 237 -14.36 -12.63 1.96
CA THR A 237 -13.48 -13.70 2.45
C THR A 237 -13.12 -13.50 3.92
N HIS A 238 -12.72 -12.29 4.31
CA HIS A 238 -12.39 -11.97 5.70
C HIS A 238 -13.63 -11.94 6.60
N MET A 239 -14.79 -11.57 6.05
CA MET A 239 -16.06 -11.58 6.78
C MET A 239 -16.69 -12.97 6.89
N ALA A 240 -16.26 -13.97 6.11
CA ALA A 240 -16.88 -15.29 6.10
C ALA A 240 -16.89 -15.99 7.47
N LYS A 241 -15.92 -15.67 8.34
CA LYS A 241 -15.78 -16.24 9.68
C LYS A 241 -16.40 -15.39 10.79
N ILE A 242 -17.01 -14.25 10.45
CA ILE A 242 -17.50 -13.25 11.41
C ILE A 242 -19.03 -13.15 11.29
N PRO A 243 -19.78 -13.13 12.41
CA PRO A 243 -21.22 -12.89 12.37
C PRO A 243 -21.54 -11.50 11.79
N LYS A 244 -22.36 -11.48 10.73
CA LYS A 244 -22.72 -10.27 9.98
C LYS A 244 -24.16 -9.87 10.30
N SER A 245 -24.39 -8.58 10.48
CA SER A 245 -25.76 -8.05 10.59
C SER A 245 -26.36 -7.80 9.20
N ALA A 246 -27.69 -7.76 9.10
CA ALA A 246 -28.43 -7.61 7.85
C ALA A 246 -28.25 -6.24 7.17
N ASP A 247 -27.79 -5.23 7.91
CA ASP A 247 -27.52 -3.87 7.43
C ASP A 247 -26.18 -3.73 6.70
N LEU A 248 -25.35 -4.79 6.68
CA LEU A 248 -23.99 -4.73 6.14
C LEU A 248 -23.97 -4.82 4.61
N ASP A 249 -23.65 -3.70 3.95
CA ASP A 249 -23.38 -3.64 2.51
C ASP A 249 -21.88 -3.55 2.22
N LEU A 250 -21.29 -4.66 1.78
CA LEU A 250 -19.87 -4.74 1.41
C LEU A 250 -19.55 -3.99 0.11
N GLY A 251 -20.54 -3.77 -0.77
CA GLY A 251 -20.36 -3.01 -2.01
C GLY A 251 -20.13 -1.53 -1.74
N VAL A 252 -20.89 -0.94 -0.79
CA VAL A 252 -20.66 0.43 -0.33
C VAL A 252 -19.27 0.57 0.29
N LEU A 253 -18.86 -0.40 1.11
CA LEU A 253 -17.53 -0.38 1.75
C LEU A 253 -16.40 -0.51 0.73
N ALA A 254 -16.54 -1.40 -0.27
CA ALA A 254 -15.55 -1.55 -1.33
C ALA A 254 -15.35 -0.26 -2.12
N ARG A 255 -16.43 0.48 -2.43
CA ARG A 255 -16.32 1.83 -3.04
C ARG A 255 -15.71 2.85 -2.07
N ALA A 256 -15.96 2.72 -0.77
CA ALA A 256 -15.52 3.67 0.25
C ALA A 256 -14.09 3.47 0.74
N THR A 257 -13.40 2.45 0.24
CA THR A 257 -12.00 2.16 0.55
C THR A 257 -11.12 2.15 -0.71
N PRO A 258 -11.15 3.21 -1.53
CA PRO A 258 -10.31 3.27 -2.73
C PRO A 258 -8.82 3.25 -2.32
N GLY A 259 -8.02 2.47 -3.05
CA GLY A 259 -6.59 2.34 -2.81
C GLY A 259 -6.18 1.48 -1.61
N PHE A 260 -7.13 0.90 -0.87
CA PHE A 260 -6.81 -0.04 0.21
C PHE A 260 -6.19 -1.32 -0.36
N SER A 261 -5.11 -1.78 0.26
CA SER A 261 -4.52 -3.08 -0.03
C SER A 261 -5.35 -4.22 0.59
N GLY A 262 -5.08 -5.47 0.21
CA GLY A 262 -5.72 -6.63 0.83
C GLY A 262 -5.46 -6.70 2.35
N ALA A 263 -4.26 -6.32 2.78
CA ALA A 263 -3.92 -6.23 4.20
C ALA A 263 -4.70 -5.13 4.93
N ASP A 264 -4.90 -3.97 4.29
CA ASP A 264 -5.70 -2.88 4.87
C ASP A 264 -7.16 -3.29 5.06
N LEU A 265 -7.73 -4.01 4.09
CA LEU A 265 -9.10 -4.54 4.18
C LEU A 265 -9.22 -5.60 5.28
N ALA A 266 -8.25 -6.51 5.39
CA ALA A 266 -8.21 -7.50 6.47
C ALA A 266 -8.15 -6.80 7.84
N ASN A 267 -7.34 -5.74 7.96
CA ASN A 267 -7.25 -4.94 9.17
C ASN A 267 -8.55 -4.17 9.45
N LEU A 268 -9.22 -3.64 8.42
CA LEU A 268 -10.52 -2.96 8.56
C LEU A 268 -11.57 -3.89 9.16
N VAL A 269 -11.69 -5.12 8.63
CA VAL A 269 -12.59 -6.15 9.18
C VAL A 269 -12.25 -6.45 10.64
N ASN A 270 -10.96 -6.63 10.95
CA ASN A 270 -10.51 -6.93 12.32
C ASN A 270 -10.83 -5.78 13.30
N VAL A 271 -10.55 -4.53 12.92
CA VAL A 271 -10.85 -3.35 13.74
C VAL A 271 -12.35 -3.21 13.96
N ALA A 272 -13.18 -3.50 12.96
CA ALA A 272 -14.63 -3.47 13.08
C ALA A 272 -15.15 -4.54 14.05
N ALA A 273 -14.61 -5.76 13.96
CA ALA A 273 -14.96 -6.85 14.88
C ALA A 273 -14.58 -6.53 16.34
N LEU A 274 -13.38 -5.98 16.55
CA LEU A 274 -12.93 -5.53 17.87
C LEU A 274 -13.81 -4.40 18.42
N HIS A 275 -14.27 -3.48 17.56
CA HIS A 275 -15.19 -2.42 17.96
C HIS A 275 -16.56 -2.99 18.35
N ALA A 276 -17.12 -3.90 17.55
CA ALA A 276 -18.39 -4.56 17.84
C ALA A 276 -18.33 -5.32 19.19
N ALA A 277 -17.25 -6.08 19.41
CA ALA A 277 -17.02 -6.79 20.67
C ALA A 277 -16.90 -5.84 21.87
N LYS A 278 -16.20 -4.71 21.71
CA LYS A 278 -16.09 -3.67 22.75
C LYS A 278 -17.44 -3.02 23.08
N CYS A 279 -18.33 -2.92 22.09
CA CYS A 279 -19.70 -2.43 22.28
C CYS A 279 -20.67 -3.49 22.80
N GLY A 280 -20.22 -4.73 23.02
CA GLY A 280 -21.08 -5.84 23.47
C GLY A 280 -22.07 -6.33 22.41
N LEU A 281 -21.79 -6.08 21.13
CA LEU A 281 -22.61 -6.53 20.00
C LEU A 281 -22.23 -7.97 19.62
N SER A 282 -23.21 -8.79 19.27
CA SER A 282 -23.01 -10.17 18.77
C SER A 282 -22.66 -10.24 17.29
N GLU A 283 -22.94 -9.18 16.54
CA GLU A 283 -22.78 -9.11 15.09
C GLU A 283 -22.08 -7.81 14.65
N VAL A 284 -21.37 -7.89 13.52
CA VAL A 284 -20.72 -6.74 12.90
C VAL A 284 -21.66 -6.15 11.83
N GLY A 285 -22.24 -4.99 12.13
CA GLY A 285 -23.01 -4.18 11.17
C GLY A 285 -22.22 -3.03 10.52
N MET A 286 -22.90 -2.23 9.71
CA MET A 286 -22.30 -1.18 8.89
C MET A 286 -21.63 -0.08 9.74
N ARG A 287 -22.25 0.27 10.88
CA ARG A 287 -21.69 1.27 11.81
C ARG A 287 -20.29 0.91 12.33
N ASN A 288 -20.03 -0.38 12.58
CA ASN A 288 -18.73 -0.84 13.05
C ASN A 288 -17.67 -0.77 11.94
N MET A 289 -18.09 -1.06 10.70
CA MET A 289 -17.22 -1.00 9.52
C MET A 289 -16.87 0.44 9.16
N GLU A 290 -17.83 1.35 9.20
CA GLU A 290 -17.56 2.77 9.03
C GLU A 290 -16.65 3.31 10.12
N TYR A 291 -16.87 2.93 11.38
CA TYR A 291 -15.98 3.31 12.48
C TYR A 291 -14.54 2.83 12.21
N ALA A 292 -14.38 1.57 11.76
CA ALA A 292 -13.08 1.00 11.45
C ALA A 292 -12.40 1.73 10.29
N ARG A 293 -13.14 2.00 9.20
CA ARG A 293 -12.67 2.79 8.06
C ARG A 293 -12.19 4.17 8.51
N ASP A 294 -13.04 4.92 9.20
CA ASP A 294 -12.74 6.26 9.68
C ASP A 294 -11.52 6.24 10.62
N ARG A 295 -11.37 5.20 11.45
CA ARG A 295 -10.22 5.03 12.33
C ARG A 295 -8.93 4.75 11.57
N ILE A 296 -8.98 3.98 10.48
CA ILE A 296 -7.81 3.68 9.65
C ILE A 296 -7.40 4.92 8.86
N MET A 297 -8.36 5.66 8.30
CA MET A 297 -8.08 6.84 7.47
C MET A 297 -7.66 8.07 8.29
N MET A 298 -8.34 8.35 9.41
CA MET A 298 -8.12 9.57 10.19
C MET A 298 -7.40 9.33 11.53
N GLY A 299 -7.28 8.08 11.96
CA GLY A 299 -6.75 7.73 13.28
C GLY A 299 -7.83 7.59 14.36
N ALA A 300 -7.38 7.36 15.60
CA ALA A 300 -8.27 7.13 16.72
C ALA A 300 -9.07 8.39 17.11
N GLU A 301 -10.31 8.17 17.54
CA GLU A 301 -11.20 9.21 18.03
C GLU A 301 -10.69 9.85 19.33
N ARG A 302 -10.69 11.17 19.38
CA ARG A 302 -10.15 11.95 20.51
C ARG A 302 -11.25 12.37 21.47
N LYS A 303 -11.79 11.42 22.24
CA LYS A 303 -12.84 11.68 23.23
C LYS A 303 -12.44 12.65 24.35
N SER A 304 -11.13 12.76 24.64
CA SER A 304 -10.59 13.66 25.67
C SER A 304 -10.29 15.08 25.16
N ALA A 305 -10.39 15.33 23.84
CA ALA A 305 -10.21 16.67 23.31
C ALA A 305 -11.43 17.51 23.69
N ALA A 306 -11.32 18.27 24.78
CA ALA A 306 -12.27 19.34 25.09
C ALA A 306 -12.11 20.45 24.04
N LEU A 307 -12.78 20.28 22.89
CA LEU A 307 -12.88 21.33 21.89
C LEU A 307 -13.79 22.42 22.44
N SER A 308 -13.35 23.68 22.35
CA SER A 308 -14.21 24.81 22.68
C SER A 308 -15.41 24.83 21.73
N GLU A 309 -16.55 25.35 22.19
CA GLU A 309 -17.73 25.50 21.34
C GLU A 309 -17.41 26.34 20.08
N ARG A 310 -16.55 27.34 20.22
CA ARG A 310 -16.05 28.13 19.08
C ARG A 310 -15.33 27.25 18.06
N SER A 311 -14.42 26.38 18.51
CA SER A 311 -13.69 25.48 17.61
C SER A 311 -14.63 24.47 16.94
N ARG A 312 -15.56 23.89 17.70
CA ARG A 312 -16.54 22.93 17.17
C ARG A 312 -17.45 23.60 16.13
N ARG A 313 -17.89 24.83 16.40
CA ARG A 313 -18.67 25.65 15.46
C ARG A 313 -17.86 25.91 14.19
N LEU A 314 -16.61 26.31 14.32
CA LEU A 314 -15.74 26.57 13.18
C LEU A 314 -15.59 25.34 12.28
N THR A 315 -15.30 24.18 12.87
CA THR A 315 -15.24 22.91 12.14
C THR A 315 -16.58 22.57 11.48
N ALA A 316 -17.72 22.79 12.14
CA ALA A 316 -19.02 22.52 11.53
C ALA A 316 -19.30 23.37 10.27
N TYR A 317 -18.91 24.64 10.28
CA TYR A 317 -19.01 25.49 9.08
C TYR A 317 -17.99 25.08 8.01
N HIS A 318 -16.77 24.70 8.41
CA HIS A 318 -15.74 24.22 7.50
C HIS A 318 -16.18 22.96 6.75
N GLU A 319 -16.57 21.91 7.47
CA GLU A 319 -17.06 20.66 6.87
C GLU A 319 -18.38 20.87 6.11
N GLY A 320 -19.26 21.73 6.65
CA GLY A 320 -20.49 22.13 5.96
C GLY A 320 -20.20 22.80 4.61
N GLY A 321 -19.14 23.61 4.53
CA GLY A 321 -18.65 24.24 3.31
C GLY A 321 -18.24 23.22 2.26
N HIS A 322 -17.39 22.25 2.64
CA HIS A 322 -17.00 21.16 1.74
C HIS A 322 -18.20 20.36 1.23
N ALA A 323 -19.09 19.95 2.12
CA ALA A 323 -20.26 19.15 1.77
C ALA A 323 -21.22 19.90 0.84
N LEU A 324 -21.49 21.19 1.10
CA LEU A 324 -22.41 21.99 0.30
C LEU A 324 -21.84 22.27 -1.10
N VAL A 325 -20.56 22.62 -1.20
CA VAL A 325 -19.89 22.82 -2.51
C VAL A 325 -19.88 21.52 -3.29
N ALA A 326 -19.58 20.38 -2.65
CA ALA A 326 -19.59 19.07 -3.30
C ALA A 326 -20.99 18.68 -3.83
N LEU A 327 -22.07 19.04 -3.13
CA LEU A 327 -23.43 18.72 -3.56
C LEU A 327 -23.94 19.60 -4.71
N LEU A 328 -23.43 20.83 -4.83
CA LEU A 328 -23.92 21.84 -5.78
C LEU A 328 -23.03 22.01 -7.01
N THR A 329 -21.86 21.37 -7.04
CA THR A 329 -20.90 21.47 -8.16
C THR A 329 -21.04 20.28 -9.10
N ASP A 330 -21.31 20.54 -10.38
CA ASP A 330 -21.38 19.48 -11.40
C ASP A 330 -20.02 18.80 -11.58
N GLY A 331 -20.03 17.47 -11.60
CA GLY A 331 -18.82 16.65 -11.70
C GLY A 331 -18.09 16.39 -10.37
N ALA A 332 -18.60 16.87 -9.23
CA ALA A 332 -18.10 16.46 -7.92
C ALA A 332 -18.59 15.05 -7.57
N ASP A 333 -17.75 14.28 -6.89
CA ASP A 333 -18.12 12.95 -6.39
C ASP A 333 -19.22 13.08 -5.30
N PRO A 334 -20.24 12.19 -5.29
CA PRO A 334 -21.33 12.25 -4.31
C PRO A 334 -20.85 12.25 -2.86
N VAL A 335 -21.39 13.16 -2.04
CA VAL A 335 -21.12 13.15 -0.59
C VAL A 335 -21.71 11.90 0.02
N HIS A 336 -20.88 11.14 0.73
CA HIS A 336 -21.28 9.94 1.46
C HIS A 336 -21.48 10.22 2.95
N LYS A 337 -20.58 11.01 3.55
CA LYS A 337 -20.66 11.34 4.99
C LYS A 337 -19.93 12.64 5.32
N ALA A 338 -20.46 13.42 6.24
CA ALA A 338 -19.79 14.57 6.86
C ALA A 338 -19.73 14.37 8.38
N THR A 339 -18.59 14.59 9.00
CA THR A 339 -18.39 14.45 10.46
C THR A 339 -17.53 15.57 11.03
N ILE A 340 -17.86 16.04 12.22
CA ILE A 340 -17.08 17.02 13.00
C ILE A 340 -16.40 16.37 14.23
N VAL A 341 -16.38 15.03 14.27
CA VAL A 341 -15.76 14.28 15.37
C VAL A 341 -14.24 14.24 15.16
N PRO A 342 -13.43 14.75 16.10
CA PRO A 342 -11.98 14.80 15.96
C PRO A 342 -11.35 13.41 15.99
N ARG A 343 -10.54 13.10 14.99
CA ARG A 343 -9.82 11.83 14.83
C ARG A 343 -8.38 12.08 14.43
N GLY A 344 -7.45 11.52 15.21
CA GLY A 344 -6.02 11.73 15.00
C GLY A 344 -5.65 13.22 14.88
N MET A 345 -5.17 13.62 13.71
CA MET A 345 -4.83 15.01 13.39
C MET A 345 -5.99 15.81 12.74
N ALA A 346 -7.04 15.13 12.28
CA ALA A 346 -8.21 15.75 11.66
C ALA A 346 -9.24 16.18 12.72
N LEU A 347 -9.85 17.36 12.52
CA LEU A 347 -10.93 17.87 13.38
C LEU A 347 -12.32 17.50 12.85
N GLY A 348 -12.43 17.27 11.55
CA GLY A 348 -13.61 16.83 10.83
C GLY A 348 -13.21 16.24 9.48
N MET A 349 -14.18 15.72 8.74
CA MET A 349 -13.99 15.28 7.35
C MET A 349 -15.32 15.18 6.61
N VAL A 350 -15.30 15.54 5.33
CA VAL A 350 -16.32 15.16 4.34
C VAL A 350 -15.76 14.05 3.44
N SER A 351 -16.41 12.89 3.48
CA SER A 351 -16.11 11.74 2.62
C SER A 351 -17.01 11.78 1.38
N GLN A 352 -16.39 11.71 0.22
CA GLN A 352 -17.05 11.55 -1.08
C GLN A 352 -16.84 10.12 -1.58
N LEU A 353 -17.85 9.56 -2.23
CA LEU A 353 -17.85 8.19 -2.73
C LEU A 353 -18.08 8.21 -4.24
N PRO A 354 -17.06 7.90 -5.05
CA PRO A 354 -17.24 7.70 -6.49
C PRO A 354 -18.24 6.57 -6.76
N GLU A 355 -19.01 6.69 -7.86
CA GLU A 355 -19.91 5.61 -8.29
C GLU A 355 -19.11 4.41 -8.84
N GLU A 356 -17.97 4.68 -9.48
CA GLU A 356 -17.08 3.69 -10.10
C GLU A 356 -15.60 4.03 -9.82
N ASP A 357 -14.72 3.01 -9.84
CA ASP A 357 -13.26 3.22 -9.81
C ASP A 357 -12.81 3.79 -11.16
N ALA A 358 -12.82 5.11 -11.28
CA ALA A 358 -12.41 5.78 -12.51
C ALA A 358 -10.88 5.68 -12.69
N THR A 359 -10.43 5.11 -13.80
CA THR A 359 -9.01 5.04 -14.18
C THR A 359 -8.44 6.38 -14.64
N SER A 360 -9.32 7.29 -15.05
CA SER A 360 -8.96 8.64 -15.49
C SER A 360 -9.98 9.66 -14.99
N MET A 361 -9.55 10.92 -14.89
CA MET A 361 -10.39 12.02 -14.44
C MET A 361 -10.51 13.08 -15.53
N SER A 362 -11.72 13.54 -15.78
CA SER A 362 -11.96 14.66 -16.69
C SER A 362 -11.52 15.99 -16.06
N ARG A 363 -11.22 16.98 -16.91
CA ARG A 363 -10.96 18.37 -16.46
C ARG A 363 -12.11 18.88 -15.58
N ARG A 364 -13.36 18.55 -15.91
CA ARG A 364 -14.54 18.97 -15.13
C ARG A 364 -14.49 18.43 -13.70
N GLN A 365 -14.21 17.13 -13.53
CA GLN A 365 -14.08 16.51 -12.20
C GLN A 365 -12.90 17.09 -11.43
N MET A 366 -11.76 17.34 -12.07
CA MET A 366 -10.61 17.98 -11.41
C MET A 366 -10.95 19.41 -10.94
N MET A 367 -11.64 20.19 -11.77
CA MET A 367 -12.11 21.53 -11.39
C MET A 367 -13.11 21.47 -10.22
N ALA A 368 -14.04 20.52 -10.24
CA ALA A 368 -14.98 20.31 -9.14
C ALA A 368 -14.26 19.93 -7.84
N ARG A 369 -13.21 19.10 -7.90
CA ARG A 369 -12.38 18.80 -6.71
C ARG A 369 -11.62 20.01 -6.19
N LEU A 370 -11.11 20.88 -7.07
CA LEU A 370 -10.51 22.16 -6.64
C LEU A 370 -11.53 23.03 -5.91
N ASP A 371 -12.76 23.11 -6.42
CA ASP A 371 -13.83 23.90 -5.81
C ASP A 371 -14.18 23.35 -4.42
N VAL A 372 -14.31 22.02 -4.28
CA VAL A 372 -14.55 21.36 -3.00
C VAL A 372 -13.41 21.64 -2.02
N CYS A 373 -12.14 21.57 -2.43
CA CYS A 373 -11.00 21.87 -1.54
C CYS A 373 -11.05 23.30 -0.97
N MET A 374 -11.64 24.26 -1.69
CA MET A 374 -11.78 25.64 -1.21
C MET A 374 -13.00 25.86 -0.32
N GLY A 375 -13.94 24.91 -0.29
CA GLY A 375 -15.22 25.04 0.41
C GLY A 375 -15.07 25.36 1.90
N GLY A 376 -14.19 24.66 2.62
CA GLY A 376 -13.99 24.88 4.06
C GLY A 376 -13.43 26.27 4.39
N ARG A 377 -12.34 26.67 3.71
CA ARG A 377 -11.73 28.01 3.86
C ARG A 377 -12.72 29.14 3.58
N VAL A 378 -13.49 29.02 2.49
CA VAL A 378 -14.47 30.02 2.09
C VAL A 378 -15.63 30.10 3.08
N ALA A 379 -16.11 28.96 3.58
CA ALA A 379 -17.16 28.93 4.59
C ALA A 379 -16.73 29.62 5.90
N GLU A 380 -15.49 29.39 6.34
CA GLU A 380 -14.93 30.11 7.49
C GLU A 380 -14.91 31.62 7.25
N GLU A 381 -14.39 32.06 6.10
CA GLU A 381 -14.26 33.48 5.77
C GLU A 381 -15.61 34.19 5.67
N LEU A 382 -16.62 33.55 5.07
CA LEU A 382 -17.95 34.15 4.91
C LEU A 382 -18.67 34.34 6.25
N ILE A 383 -18.48 33.40 7.19
CA ILE A 383 -19.24 33.39 8.46
C ILE A 383 -18.51 34.09 9.59
N PHE A 384 -17.19 33.94 9.67
CA PHE A 384 -16.37 34.51 10.76
C PHE A 384 -15.55 35.73 10.32
N GLY A 385 -15.43 35.99 9.01
CA GLY A 385 -14.65 37.09 8.47
C GLY A 385 -13.21 36.71 8.11
N ALA A 386 -12.55 37.57 7.34
CA ALA A 386 -11.21 37.32 6.79
C ALA A 386 -10.09 37.22 7.84
N ASP A 387 -10.25 37.91 8.98
CA ASP A 387 -9.25 37.91 10.05
C ASP A 387 -9.33 36.66 10.94
N ASP A 388 -10.46 35.94 10.92
CA ASP A 388 -10.72 34.77 11.76
C ASP A 388 -10.49 33.44 11.02
N VAL A 389 -9.97 33.47 9.79
CA VAL A 389 -9.76 32.24 9.03
C VAL A 389 -8.54 31.47 9.53
N THR A 390 -8.71 30.17 9.70
CA THR A 390 -7.79 29.34 10.49
C THR A 390 -6.71 28.64 9.67
N THR A 391 -5.79 27.98 10.38
CA THR A 391 -4.80 27.06 9.82
C THR A 391 -5.38 25.68 9.47
N GLY A 392 -6.66 25.41 9.78
CA GLY A 392 -7.34 24.14 9.53
C GLY A 392 -7.36 23.77 8.05
N ALA A 393 -7.53 24.76 7.16
CA ALA A 393 -7.58 24.56 5.71
C ALA A 393 -6.23 24.20 5.04
N SER A 394 -5.16 23.98 5.82
CA SER A 394 -3.81 23.75 5.26
C SER A 394 -3.68 22.47 4.44
N SER A 395 -4.41 21.40 4.81
CA SER A 395 -4.48 20.16 4.02
C SER A 395 -5.17 20.38 2.68
N ASP A 396 -6.25 21.15 2.67
CA ASP A 396 -7.10 21.32 1.50
C ASP A 396 -6.42 22.24 0.49
N LEU A 397 -5.72 23.27 0.98
CA LEU A 397 -4.86 24.12 0.16
C LEU A 397 -3.71 23.33 -0.48
N ARG A 398 -3.10 22.40 0.26
CA ARG A 398 -2.06 21.52 -0.29
C ARG A 398 -2.63 20.63 -1.39
N MET A 399 -3.76 19.96 -1.12
CA MET A 399 -4.42 19.08 -2.09
C MET A 399 -4.83 19.85 -3.36
N ALA A 400 -5.42 21.03 -3.20
CA ALA A 400 -5.77 21.89 -4.34
C ALA A 400 -4.54 22.31 -5.15
N THR A 401 -3.45 22.68 -4.47
CA THR A 401 -2.20 23.09 -5.13
C THR A 401 -1.56 21.94 -5.90
N GLU A 402 -1.51 20.74 -5.30
CA GLU A 402 -0.96 19.53 -5.94
C GLU A 402 -1.79 19.12 -7.16
N LEU A 403 -3.12 19.14 -7.03
CA LEU A 403 -4.04 18.84 -8.14
C LEU A 403 -3.90 19.86 -9.26
N ALA A 404 -3.93 21.16 -8.95
CA ALA A 404 -3.76 22.22 -9.94
C ALA A 404 -2.39 22.14 -10.64
N ARG A 405 -1.32 21.80 -9.90
CA ARG A 405 0.00 21.55 -10.48
C ARG A 405 -0.05 20.36 -11.43
N ALA A 406 -0.62 19.23 -11.03
CA ALA A 406 -0.75 18.05 -11.89
C ALA A 406 -1.57 18.33 -13.16
N MET A 407 -2.65 19.11 -13.05
CA MET A 407 -3.43 19.59 -14.20
C MET A 407 -2.55 20.33 -15.21
N VAL A 408 -1.69 21.23 -14.73
CA VAL A 408 -0.83 22.05 -15.59
C VAL A 408 0.35 21.24 -16.14
N THR A 409 1.05 20.48 -15.30
CA THR A 409 2.36 19.89 -15.65
C THR A 409 2.27 18.47 -16.19
N LYS A 410 1.40 17.62 -15.63
CA LYS A 410 1.32 16.20 -16.00
C LYS A 410 0.24 15.95 -17.06
N TYR A 411 -0.87 16.67 -16.99
CA TYR A 411 -2.04 16.42 -17.82
C TYR A 411 -2.23 17.42 -18.97
N GLY A 412 -1.36 18.43 -19.09
CA GLY A 412 -1.41 19.39 -20.20
C GLY A 412 -2.73 20.18 -20.27
N MET A 413 -3.36 20.44 -19.12
CA MET A 413 -4.64 21.14 -19.01
C MET A 413 -4.47 22.67 -18.85
N SER A 414 -3.37 23.25 -19.34
CA SER A 414 -3.22 24.70 -19.46
C SER A 414 -3.23 25.11 -20.93
N GLU A 415 -4.07 26.08 -21.29
CA GLU A 415 -4.09 26.62 -22.65
C GLU A 415 -2.80 27.38 -22.98
N ARG A 416 -2.18 28.00 -21.98
CA ARG A 416 -0.94 28.78 -22.13
C ARG A 416 0.28 27.90 -22.37
N LEU A 417 0.40 26.80 -21.62
CA LEU A 417 1.53 25.87 -21.72
C LEU A 417 1.31 24.76 -22.73
N GLY A 418 0.05 24.49 -23.09
CA GLY A 418 -0.33 23.47 -24.06
C GLY A 418 -0.26 22.04 -23.49
N GLN A 419 -0.33 21.07 -24.40
CA GLN A 419 -0.45 19.64 -24.09
C GLN A 419 0.94 18.99 -23.98
N VAL A 420 1.76 19.48 -23.05
CA VAL A 420 3.12 18.99 -22.82
C VAL A 420 3.27 18.46 -21.39
N ALA A 421 4.05 17.40 -21.23
CA ALA A 421 4.44 16.88 -19.92
C ALA A 421 5.67 17.67 -19.43
N LEU A 422 5.56 18.28 -18.25
CA LEU A 422 6.60 19.09 -17.60
C LEU A 422 6.98 18.44 -16.27
N ASP A 423 8.26 18.11 -16.09
CA ASP A 423 8.76 17.56 -14.84
C ASP A 423 9.13 18.71 -13.88
N TYR A 424 8.17 19.10 -13.02
CA TYR A 424 8.36 20.22 -12.11
C TYR A 424 9.39 19.94 -11.01
N ASP A 425 9.59 18.67 -10.64
CA ASP A 425 10.45 18.28 -9.52
C ASP A 425 11.92 18.18 -9.93
N ASP A 426 12.20 17.96 -11.22
CA ASP A 426 13.54 18.10 -11.78
C ASP A 426 13.87 19.57 -12.05
N ALA A 427 14.71 20.16 -11.20
CA ALA A 427 15.15 21.54 -11.32
C ALA A 427 15.85 21.85 -12.65
N HIS A 428 16.42 20.84 -13.32
CA HIS A 428 17.18 20.97 -14.57
C HIS A 428 16.33 20.78 -15.83
N SER A 429 15.10 20.29 -15.72
CA SER A 429 14.26 19.96 -16.87
C SER A 429 13.54 21.17 -17.48
N MET A 430 13.47 22.31 -16.77
CA MET A 430 12.67 23.47 -17.15
C MET A 430 13.43 24.80 -17.02
N SER A 431 13.15 25.73 -17.95
CA SER A 431 13.61 27.11 -17.83
C SER A 431 12.89 27.84 -16.69
N SER A 432 13.50 28.90 -16.17
CA SER A 432 12.89 29.76 -15.15
C SER A 432 11.58 30.39 -15.63
N GLU A 433 11.49 30.75 -16.91
CA GLU A 433 10.30 31.31 -17.54
C GLU A 433 9.13 30.31 -17.55
N THR A 434 9.39 29.07 -17.97
CA THR A 434 8.35 28.03 -17.97
C THR A 434 7.89 27.72 -16.55
N ARG A 435 8.81 27.68 -15.59
CA ARG A 435 8.47 27.48 -14.17
C ARG A 435 7.58 28.59 -13.63
N ALA A 436 7.92 29.85 -13.90
CA ALA A 436 7.09 30.99 -13.52
C ALA A 436 5.69 30.94 -14.16
N ALA A 437 5.60 30.54 -15.43
CA ALA A 437 4.32 30.35 -16.11
C ALA A 437 3.47 29.23 -15.49
N VAL A 438 4.09 28.12 -15.07
CA VAL A 438 3.40 27.04 -14.33
C VAL A 438 2.86 27.57 -13.00
N GLU A 439 3.67 28.28 -12.21
CA GLU A 439 3.25 28.84 -10.92
C GLU A 439 2.11 29.84 -11.06
N GLU A 440 2.12 30.66 -12.11
CA GLU A 440 1.04 31.60 -12.42
C GLU A 440 -0.27 30.88 -12.77
N GLU A 441 -0.21 29.86 -13.62
CA GLU A 441 -1.38 29.06 -14.01
C GLU A 441 -1.96 28.28 -12.82
N VAL A 442 -1.11 27.72 -11.94
CA VAL A 442 -1.55 27.07 -10.71
C VAL A 442 -2.27 28.06 -9.80
N ARG A 443 -1.71 29.25 -9.59
CA ARG A 443 -2.35 30.31 -8.79
C ARG A 443 -3.71 30.70 -9.37
N LYS A 444 -3.80 30.84 -10.70
CA LYS A 444 -5.05 31.18 -11.40
C LYS A 444 -6.13 30.11 -11.22
N LEU A 445 -5.77 28.82 -11.33
CA LEU A 445 -6.71 27.71 -11.13
C LEU A 445 -7.25 27.69 -9.69
N VAL A 446 -6.36 27.82 -8.71
CA VAL A 446 -6.70 27.81 -7.27
C VAL A 446 -7.55 29.03 -6.91
N GLN A 447 -7.16 30.23 -7.36
CA GLN A 447 -7.94 31.45 -7.13
C GLN A 447 -9.33 31.38 -7.77
N GLY A 448 -9.42 30.87 -9.00
CA GLY A 448 -10.71 30.67 -9.66
C GLY A 448 -11.60 29.67 -8.93
N ALA A 449 -11.01 28.62 -8.33
CA ALA A 449 -11.76 27.66 -7.51
C ALA A 449 -12.31 28.29 -6.23
N TYR A 450 -11.49 29.12 -5.57
CA TYR A 450 -11.92 29.91 -4.41
C TYR A 450 -13.10 30.83 -4.76
N GLU A 451 -13.05 31.54 -5.89
CA GLU A 451 -14.13 32.43 -6.33
C GLU A 451 -15.43 31.67 -6.66
N ARG A 452 -15.34 30.51 -7.33
CA ARG A 452 -16.50 29.65 -7.59
C ARG A 452 -17.11 29.12 -6.30
N ALA A 453 -16.29 28.60 -5.38
CA ALA A 453 -16.76 28.15 -4.08
C ALA A 453 -17.45 29.29 -3.29
N LYS A 454 -16.89 30.51 -3.34
CA LYS A 454 -17.47 31.71 -2.72
C LYS A 454 -18.83 32.07 -3.31
N ALA A 455 -18.98 32.01 -4.63
CA ALA A 455 -20.25 32.24 -5.29
C ALA A 455 -21.32 31.19 -4.89
N VAL A 456 -20.94 29.91 -4.84
CA VAL A 456 -21.85 28.81 -4.44
C VAL A 456 -22.32 28.99 -3.00
N LEU A 457 -21.38 29.19 -2.06
CA LEU A 457 -21.68 29.30 -0.64
C LEU A 457 -22.43 30.60 -0.29
N SER A 458 -22.10 31.72 -0.93
CA SER A 458 -22.84 32.98 -0.72
C SER A 458 -24.29 32.88 -1.22
N SER A 459 -24.52 32.15 -2.31
CA SER A 459 -25.88 31.95 -2.85
C SER A 459 -26.73 31.00 -1.99
N HIS A 460 -26.09 30.14 -1.19
CA HIS A 460 -26.73 29.10 -0.37
C HIS A 460 -26.38 29.24 1.12
N GLU A 461 -26.14 30.46 1.60
CA GLU A 461 -25.71 30.73 2.98
C GLU A 461 -26.71 30.17 4.02
N ARG A 462 -28.01 30.25 3.72
CA ARG A 462 -29.08 29.67 4.57
C ARG A 462 -28.93 28.16 4.74
N ASP A 463 -28.54 27.46 3.68
CA ASP A 463 -28.38 26.01 3.69
C ASP A 463 -27.10 25.61 4.42
N LEU A 464 -26.03 26.43 4.30
CA LEU A 464 -24.82 26.29 5.09
C LEU A 464 -25.10 26.41 6.59
N HIS A 465 -25.87 27.42 7.02
CA HIS A 465 -26.26 27.58 8.43
C HIS A 465 -27.06 26.39 8.97
N LYS A 466 -28.03 25.88 8.20
CA LYS A 466 -28.80 24.70 8.58
C LYS A 466 -27.90 23.47 8.72
N LEU A 467 -27.02 23.25 7.75
CA LEU A 467 -26.09 22.11 7.75
C LEU A 467 -25.11 22.18 8.94
N ALA A 468 -24.53 23.34 9.21
CA ALA A 468 -23.64 23.52 10.35
C ALA A 468 -24.36 23.32 11.69
N ALA A 469 -25.60 23.81 11.83
CA ALA A 469 -26.40 23.60 13.04
C ALA A 469 -26.70 22.12 13.27
N GLU A 470 -27.08 21.40 12.22
CA GLU A 470 -27.37 19.97 12.29
C GLU A 470 -26.10 19.14 12.60
N LEU A 471 -24.95 19.51 12.01
CA LEU A 471 -23.66 18.90 12.34
C LEU A 471 -23.27 19.14 13.80
N LEU A 472 -23.58 20.30 14.36
CA LEU A 472 -23.34 20.58 15.77
C LEU A 472 -24.22 19.71 16.68
N GLU A 473 -25.45 19.41 16.30
CA GLU A 473 -26.36 18.56 17.08
C GLU A 473 -26.01 17.07 16.97
N LYS A 474 -25.82 16.56 15.75
CA LYS A 474 -25.67 15.12 15.47
C LYS A 474 -24.23 14.64 15.33
N GLU A 475 -23.27 15.54 15.20
CA GLU A 475 -21.83 15.30 15.00
C GLU A 475 -21.44 14.62 13.69
N THR A 476 -22.33 13.81 13.11
CA THR A 476 -22.13 13.07 11.87
C THR A 476 -23.44 12.99 11.10
N LEU A 477 -23.39 13.26 9.80
CA LEU A 477 -24.52 13.19 8.87
C LEU A 477 -24.15 12.37 7.65
N SER A 478 -25.07 11.51 7.19
CA SER A 478 -24.93 10.81 5.91
C SER A 478 -25.28 11.72 4.74
N GLY A 479 -24.76 11.39 3.55
CA GLY A 479 -25.06 12.11 2.31
C GLY A 479 -26.57 12.22 2.03
N ASP A 480 -27.33 11.16 2.30
CA ASP A 480 -28.78 11.13 2.10
C ASP A 480 -29.51 12.03 3.10
N GLN A 481 -29.05 12.10 4.36
CA GLN A 481 -29.58 13.02 5.36
C GLN A 481 -29.34 14.47 4.94
N ILE A 482 -28.15 14.79 4.45
CA ILE A 482 -27.80 16.13 3.97
C ILE A 482 -28.67 16.51 2.76
N LYS A 483 -28.77 15.63 1.75
CA LYS A 483 -29.61 15.86 0.57
C LYS A 483 -31.09 16.01 0.91
N GLY A 484 -31.60 15.21 1.84
CA GLY A 484 -32.98 15.28 2.31
C GLY A 484 -33.28 16.59 3.03
N MET A 485 -32.40 17.01 3.93
CA MET A 485 -32.53 18.26 4.69
C MET A 485 -32.48 19.50 3.80
N LEU A 486 -31.64 19.50 2.77
CA LEU A 486 -31.49 20.60 1.83
C LEU A 486 -32.55 20.59 0.71
N GLY A 487 -33.44 19.58 0.67
CA GLY A 487 -34.47 19.45 -0.37
C GLY A 487 -33.92 19.11 -1.76
N LEU A 488 -32.64 18.77 -1.86
CA LEU A 488 -31.95 18.44 -3.12
C LEU A 488 -32.34 17.05 -3.65
N GLY A 489 -32.86 16.17 -2.80
CA GLY A 489 -33.35 14.84 -3.20
C GLY A 489 -34.60 14.84 -4.09
N ALA A 490 -35.47 15.86 -3.96
CA ALA A 490 -36.69 15.96 -4.75
C ALA A 490 -36.45 16.46 -6.18
N ALA A 491 -35.44 17.32 -6.39
CA ALA A 491 -35.13 17.88 -7.71
C ALA A 491 -34.57 16.84 -8.68
N ALA A 492 -33.73 15.91 -8.20
CA ALA A 492 -33.17 14.82 -9.01
C ALA A 492 -34.25 13.78 -9.42
N ALA A 493 -35.16 13.43 -8.52
CA ALA A 493 -36.27 12.52 -8.81
C ALA A 493 -37.27 13.15 -9.81
N VAL A 494 -37.54 14.44 -9.71
CA VAL A 494 -38.40 15.17 -10.66
C VAL A 494 -37.73 15.37 -12.02
N ALA A 495 -36.41 15.59 -12.07
CA ALA A 495 -35.64 15.65 -13.31
C ALA A 495 -35.57 14.29 -14.02
N ALA A 496 -35.35 13.20 -13.27
CA ALA A 496 -35.39 11.83 -13.79
C ALA A 496 -36.80 11.45 -14.30
N ALA A 497 -37.86 11.81 -13.56
CA ALA A 497 -39.24 11.60 -14.00
C ALA A 497 -39.62 12.42 -15.25
N LYS A 498 -39.13 13.65 -15.39
CA LYS A 498 -39.30 14.46 -16.62
C LYS A 498 -38.52 13.93 -17.82
N ALA A 499 -37.34 13.33 -17.61
CA ALA A 499 -36.56 12.69 -18.66
C ALA A 499 -37.27 11.42 -19.18
N VAL A 500 -37.87 10.63 -18.29
CA VAL A 500 -38.67 9.44 -18.65
C VAL A 500 -39.99 9.83 -19.34
N GLY A 501 -40.62 10.94 -18.95
CA GLY A 501 -41.84 11.45 -19.59
C GLY A 501 -41.63 11.91 -21.04
N LYS A 502 -40.52 12.60 -21.34
CA LYS A 502 -40.21 13.06 -22.71
C LYS A 502 -39.89 11.92 -23.70
N GLY A 503 -39.49 10.75 -23.22
CA GLY A 503 -39.22 9.57 -24.05
C GLY A 503 -40.49 8.86 -24.56
N ARG A 504 -41.65 9.08 -23.93
CA ARG A 504 -42.92 8.45 -24.34
C ARG A 504 -43.72 9.30 -25.33
N ASP A 505 -43.62 10.62 -25.26
CA ASP A 505 -44.40 11.51 -26.15
C ASP A 505 -43.76 11.69 -27.54
N GLY A 506 -42.49 11.30 -27.73
CA GLY A 506 -41.79 11.38 -29.02
C GLY A 506 -41.98 10.18 -29.96
N ALA A 507 -42.56 9.06 -29.48
CA ALA A 507 -42.69 7.82 -30.24
C ALA A 507 -44.07 7.59 -30.88
N ALA A 508 -45.02 8.51 -30.69
CA ALA A 508 -46.40 8.40 -31.21
C ALA A 508 -46.68 9.26 -32.46
N GLY A 509 -45.65 9.89 -33.05
CA GLY A 509 -45.81 10.91 -34.11
C GLY A 509 -45.10 10.62 -35.43
N ALA A 510 -44.80 9.35 -35.75
CA ALA A 510 -44.29 8.96 -37.06
C ALA A 510 -44.87 7.60 -37.43
N ALA A 511 -46.12 7.62 -37.89
CA ALA A 511 -46.76 6.55 -38.66
C ALA A 511 -46.81 6.98 -40.13
#